data_AF-A0A976L5G7-F1
#
_entry.id   AF-A0A976L5G7-F1
#
_cell.length_a   1.000
_cell.length_b   1.000
_cell.length_c   1.000
_cell.angle_alpha   90.00
_cell.angle_beta   90.00
_cell.angle_gamma   90.00
#
_symmetry.space_group_name_H-M   'P 1'
#
loop_
_entity.id
_entity.type
_entity.pdbx_description
1 polymer ?
#
loop_
_entity_poly.entity_id
_entity_poly.type
_entity_poly.pdbx_seq_one_letter_code
_entity_poly.pdbx_strand_id
1 'polypeptide(L)'
;MSQYPSIFNDVIGPVMRGPSSSHCAASLRIARLCRDLMNGQINTILIEFDPHGSLATTHKSQGSDMGLFGGFLGWEAYDERLPESEKHLDTAGIHYKIEIIALAEKHPNTYQITLHNSSDTHQLIAISTGGGMIEVIQIDGNKVSMAGDYFETLIYCKHPEKLIPYLQSTITFAEIISHNGTHTCIEIKSQEAIADNILQ
;
A
#
# COMPACT_ATOMS: atom_id res chain seq x y z
N MET A 1 -17.01 -18.35 3.79
CA MET A 1 -17.30 -18.71 2.39
C MET A 1 -16.02 -19.22 1.77
N SER A 2 -16.05 -20.34 1.06
CA SER A 2 -14.88 -20.81 0.31
C SER A 2 -14.65 -19.87 -0.86
N GLN A 3 -13.62 -19.03 -0.81
CA GLN A 3 -13.23 -18.17 -1.92
C GLN A 3 -12.56 -19.07 -2.96
N TYR A 4 -13.17 -19.18 -4.14
CA TYR A 4 -12.63 -19.98 -5.23
C TYR A 4 -11.54 -19.19 -5.96
N PRO A 5 -10.38 -19.81 -6.25
CA PRO A 5 -9.30 -19.12 -6.93
C PRO A 5 -9.73 -18.70 -8.35
N SER A 6 -9.48 -17.46 -8.68
CA SER A 6 -9.62 -16.87 -10.01
C SER A 6 -8.34 -17.04 -10.81
N ILE A 7 -8.45 -17.50 -12.06
CA ILE A 7 -7.28 -17.66 -12.94
C ILE A 7 -6.52 -16.35 -13.15
N PHE A 8 -7.23 -15.22 -13.20
CA PHE A 8 -6.63 -13.91 -13.46
C PHE A 8 -6.06 -13.25 -12.20
N ASN A 9 -6.60 -13.56 -11.02
CA ASN A 9 -6.17 -12.90 -9.77
C ASN A 9 -5.17 -13.75 -8.98
N ASP A 10 -5.31 -15.07 -9.01
CA ASP A 10 -4.63 -15.98 -8.08
C ASP A 10 -3.62 -16.91 -8.76
N VAL A 11 -3.70 -17.09 -10.09
CA VAL A 11 -2.87 -18.05 -10.84
C VAL A 11 -1.88 -17.36 -11.77
N ILE A 12 -2.33 -16.37 -12.55
CA ILE A 12 -1.46 -15.64 -13.46
C ILE A 12 -0.84 -14.44 -12.72
N GLY A 13 0.45 -14.57 -12.38
CA GLY A 13 1.21 -13.46 -11.81
C GLY A 13 1.40 -12.31 -12.82
N PRO A 14 1.64 -11.07 -12.33
CA PRO A 14 1.80 -9.92 -13.21
C PRO A 14 3.05 -10.05 -14.08
N VAL A 15 3.00 -9.45 -15.28
CA VAL A 15 4.21 -9.24 -16.10
C VAL A 15 5.14 -8.32 -15.33
N MET A 16 6.36 -8.78 -15.03
CA MET A 16 7.32 -8.03 -14.23
C MET A 16 8.76 -8.22 -14.69
N ARG A 17 9.62 -7.27 -14.36
CA ARG A 17 11.08 -7.34 -14.54
C ARG A 17 11.82 -8.01 -13.37
N GLY A 18 11.17 -8.19 -12.22
CA GLY A 18 11.79 -8.71 -11.01
C GLY A 18 11.96 -10.24 -10.97
N PRO A 19 12.91 -10.73 -10.15
CA PRO A 19 13.19 -12.16 -10.03
C PRO A 19 12.10 -12.93 -9.27
N SER A 20 11.28 -12.23 -8.47
CA SER A 20 10.27 -12.82 -7.59
C SER A 20 9.01 -11.97 -7.55
N SER A 21 7.85 -12.58 -7.79
CA SER A 21 6.55 -11.90 -7.75
C SER A 21 6.16 -11.52 -6.32
N SER A 22 6.42 -12.40 -5.36
CA SER A 22 6.11 -12.16 -3.94
C SER A 22 6.95 -11.06 -3.30
N HIS A 23 8.11 -10.75 -3.87
CA HIS A 23 8.95 -9.65 -3.41
C HIS A 23 8.74 -8.44 -4.30
N CYS A 24 9.13 -8.49 -5.57
CA CYS A 24 9.13 -7.33 -6.46
C CYS A 24 7.72 -6.83 -6.83
N ALA A 25 6.81 -7.72 -7.24
CA ALA A 25 5.48 -7.27 -7.68
C ALA A 25 4.60 -6.86 -6.49
N ALA A 26 4.65 -7.63 -5.39
CA ALA A 26 3.95 -7.30 -4.15
C ALA A 26 4.45 -5.97 -3.57
N SER A 27 5.76 -5.78 -3.44
CA SER A 27 6.31 -4.57 -2.85
C SER A 27 6.03 -3.33 -3.73
N LEU A 28 6.03 -3.49 -5.05
CA LEU A 28 5.63 -2.41 -5.97
C LEU A 28 4.16 -2.01 -5.79
N ARG A 29 3.25 -2.98 -5.66
CA ARG A 29 1.83 -2.69 -5.39
C ARG A 29 1.66 -1.97 -4.06
N ILE A 30 2.33 -2.42 -3.00
CA ILE A 30 2.31 -1.75 -1.69
C ILE A 30 2.81 -0.30 -1.82
N ALA A 31 3.94 -0.08 -2.50
CA ALA A 31 4.49 1.25 -2.68
C ALA A 31 3.63 2.17 -3.55
N ARG A 32 2.86 1.64 -4.51
CA ARG A 32 1.86 2.43 -5.25
C ARG A 32 0.72 2.87 -4.35
N LEU A 33 0.20 1.99 -3.49
CA LEU A 33 -0.81 2.38 -2.49
C LEU A 33 -0.28 3.44 -1.53
N CYS A 34 0.98 3.31 -1.08
CA CYS A 34 1.67 4.35 -0.32
C CYS A 34 1.73 5.69 -1.06
N ARG A 35 2.03 5.65 -2.36
CA ARG A 35 2.09 6.84 -3.20
C ARG A 35 0.72 7.50 -3.34
N ASP A 36 -0.32 6.72 -3.55
CA ASP A 36 -1.70 7.21 -3.68
C ASP A 36 -2.19 7.82 -2.36
N LEU A 37 -1.87 7.18 -1.22
CA LEU A 37 -2.14 7.72 0.13
C LEU A 37 -1.50 9.10 0.35
N MET A 38 -0.35 9.35 -0.28
CA MET A 38 0.38 10.61 -0.20
C MET A 38 0.02 11.60 -1.33
N ASN A 39 -1.07 11.35 -2.08
CA ASN A 39 -1.46 12.14 -3.26
C ASN A 39 -0.31 12.32 -4.28
N GLY A 40 0.57 11.32 -4.40
CA GLY A 40 1.73 11.35 -5.27
C GLY A 40 2.91 12.21 -4.80
N GLN A 41 2.83 12.83 -3.62
CA GLN A 41 3.87 13.72 -3.08
C GLN A 41 4.54 13.11 -1.86
N ILE A 42 5.76 12.62 -2.03
CA ILE A 42 6.56 12.02 -0.97
C ILE A 42 7.90 12.76 -0.89
N ASN A 43 8.36 13.10 0.32
CA ASN A 43 9.71 13.64 0.52
C ASN A 43 10.63 12.62 1.19
N THR A 44 10.13 11.91 2.21
CA THR A 44 10.93 10.95 2.97
C THR A 44 10.17 9.66 3.22
N ILE A 45 10.89 8.54 3.20
CA ILE A 45 10.35 7.19 3.39
C ILE A 45 11.19 6.45 4.43
N LEU A 46 10.54 5.85 5.41
CA LEU A 46 11.14 4.86 6.30
C LEU A 46 10.51 3.50 6.01
N ILE A 47 11.34 2.52 5.67
CA ILE A 47 10.93 1.14 5.37
C ILE A 47 11.51 0.26 6.48
N GLU A 48 10.65 -0.48 7.15
CA GLU A 48 11.03 -1.31 8.29
C GLU A 48 10.66 -2.78 8.01
N PHE A 49 11.64 -3.66 8.22
CA PHE A 49 11.47 -5.11 8.13
C PHE A 49 11.79 -5.78 9.46
N ASP A 50 11.03 -6.83 9.80
CA ASP A 50 11.28 -7.60 11.03
C ASP A 50 12.54 -8.46 10.88
N PRO A 51 13.48 -8.48 11.87
CA PRO A 51 14.71 -9.28 11.83
C PRO A 51 14.45 -10.79 11.76
N HIS A 52 13.28 -11.26 12.19
CA HIS A 52 12.85 -12.65 12.11
C HIS A 52 11.93 -12.90 10.91
N GLY A 53 11.63 -11.87 10.12
CA GLY A 53 10.95 -11.99 8.83
C GLY A 53 11.88 -12.46 7.72
N SER A 54 11.30 -12.83 6.57
CA SER A 54 12.05 -13.20 5.37
C SER A 54 12.80 -11.99 4.79
N LEU A 55 12.13 -10.83 4.78
CA LEU A 55 12.59 -9.62 4.09
C LEU A 55 13.90 -9.09 4.63
N ALA A 56 14.17 -9.22 5.94
CA ALA A 56 15.38 -8.69 6.56
C ALA A 56 16.69 -9.18 5.91
N THR A 57 16.67 -10.35 5.27
CA THR A 57 17.84 -10.91 4.58
C THR A 57 17.67 -11.01 3.06
N THR A 58 16.44 -10.92 2.55
CA THR A 58 16.13 -11.19 1.14
C THR A 58 15.67 -9.97 0.35
N HIS A 59 15.32 -8.86 1.00
CA HIS A 59 14.68 -7.70 0.35
C HIS A 59 15.43 -7.23 -0.92
N LYS A 60 16.75 -7.12 -0.84
CA LYS A 60 17.58 -6.71 -1.99
C LYS A 60 17.70 -7.80 -3.05
N SER A 61 18.03 -9.03 -2.65
CA SER A 61 18.32 -10.13 -3.59
C SER A 61 17.08 -10.64 -4.32
N GLN A 62 15.90 -10.49 -3.72
CA GLN A 62 14.62 -10.89 -4.30
C GLN A 62 13.85 -9.72 -4.95
N GLY A 63 14.40 -8.50 -4.89
CA GLY A 63 13.88 -7.34 -5.61
C GLY A 63 12.75 -6.59 -4.90
N SER A 64 12.57 -6.74 -3.58
CA SER A 64 11.64 -5.92 -2.81
C SER A 64 12.00 -4.44 -2.90
N ASP A 65 13.30 -4.09 -2.79
CA ASP A 65 13.77 -2.71 -2.89
C ASP A 65 13.42 -2.12 -4.25
N MET A 66 13.73 -2.86 -5.32
CA MET A 66 13.44 -2.47 -6.69
C MET A 66 11.94 -2.20 -6.89
N GLY A 67 11.08 -3.10 -6.39
CA GLY A 67 9.64 -2.94 -6.46
C GLY A 67 9.14 -1.74 -5.66
N LEU A 68 9.60 -1.59 -4.40
CA LEU A 68 9.22 -0.45 -3.54
C LEU A 68 9.57 0.87 -4.22
N PHE A 69 10.83 1.02 -4.64
CA PHE A 69 11.31 2.26 -5.24
C PHE A 69 10.57 2.60 -6.54
N GLY A 70 10.33 1.61 -7.40
CA GLY A 70 9.50 1.80 -8.59
C GLY A 70 8.08 2.23 -8.26
N GLY A 71 7.45 1.59 -7.26
CA GLY A 71 6.09 1.93 -6.83
C GLY A 71 5.98 3.35 -6.25
N PHE A 72 6.95 3.79 -5.45
CA PHE A 72 6.99 5.16 -4.93
C PHE A 72 7.16 6.21 -6.04
N LEU A 73 7.84 5.85 -7.13
CA LEU A 73 7.96 6.66 -8.34
C LEU A 73 6.71 6.59 -9.25
N GLY A 74 5.72 5.77 -8.89
CA GLY A 74 4.48 5.60 -9.66
C GLY A 74 4.64 4.74 -10.91
N TRP A 75 5.63 3.84 -10.93
CA TRP A 75 5.90 2.98 -12.08
C TRP A 75 5.13 1.66 -12.02
N GLU A 76 5.01 1.04 -13.18
CA GLU A 76 4.42 -0.29 -13.34
C GLU A 76 5.48 -1.40 -13.18
N ALA A 77 5.05 -2.62 -12.85
CA ALA A 77 5.94 -3.76 -12.60
C ALA A 77 6.80 -4.20 -13.80
N TYR A 78 6.41 -3.79 -15.01
CA TYR A 78 7.12 -4.06 -16.26
C TYR A 78 8.01 -2.90 -16.73
N ASP A 79 8.04 -1.77 -16.00
CA ASP A 79 8.80 -0.59 -16.39
C ASP A 79 10.29 -0.92 -16.54
N GLU A 80 10.88 -0.49 -17.65
CA GLU A 80 12.27 -0.81 -17.99
C GLU A 80 13.29 -0.11 -17.07
N ARG A 81 12.87 0.97 -16.39
CA ARG A 81 13.71 1.74 -15.48
C ARG A 81 13.83 1.09 -14.10
N LEU A 82 13.03 0.06 -13.79
CA LEU A 82 13.02 -0.61 -12.48
C LEU A 82 14.42 -0.96 -11.95
N PRO A 83 15.34 -1.56 -12.73
CA PRO A 83 16.68 -1.89 -12.25
C PRO A 83 17.50 -0.68 -11.75
N GLU A 84 17.12 0.53 -12.14
CA GLU A 84 17.77 1.78 -11.74
C GLU A 84 16.89 2.64 -10.80
N SER A 85 15.81 2.08 -10.27
CA SER A 85 14.81 2.82 -9.48
C SER A 85 15.40 3.58 -8.28
N GLU A 86 16.42 3.02 -7.61
CA GLU A 86 17.15 3.67 -6.52
C GLU A 86 17.74 5.03 -6.95
N LYS A 87 18.40 5.09 -8.12
CA LYS A 87 18.96 6.34 -8.66
C LYS A 87 17.88 7.36 -9.03
N HIS A 88 16.72 6.86 -9.44
CA HIS A 88 15.59 7.72 -9.81
C HIS A 88 14.87 8.31 -8.60
N LEU A 89 14.89 7.65 -7.44
CA LEU A 89 14.44 8.25 -6.17
C LEU A 89 15.32 9.45 -5.80
N ASP A 90 16.65 9.29 -5.87
CA ASP A 90 17.58 10.39 -5.61
C ASP A 90 17.35 11.57 -6.56
N THR A 91 17.13 11.28 -7.84
CA THR A 91 16.83 12.30 -8.86
C THR A 91 15.50 13.02 -8.59
N ALA A 92 14.51 12.29 -8.05
CA ALA A 92 13.22 12.84 -7.67
C ALA A 92 13.26 13.62 -6.33
N GLY A 93 14.40 13.61 -5.62
CA GLY A 93 14.53 14.24 -4.31
C GLY A 93 13.78 13.49 -3.20
N ILE A 94 13.52 12.19 -3.38
CA ILE A 94 12.85 11.35 -2.39
C ILE A 94 13.92 10.61 -1.59
N HIS A 95 14.05 10.94 -0.31
CA HIS A 95 15.01 10.28 0.56
C HIS A 95 14.38 9.07 1.23
N TYR A 96 15.12 7.96 1.34
CA TYR A 96 14.63 6.78 2.03
C TYR A 96 15.64 6.23 3.04
N LYS A 97 15.12 5.48 4.01
CA LYS A 97 15.90 4.68 4.94
C LYS A 97 15.26 3.31 5.08
N ILE A 98 16.08 2.26 5.05
CA ILE A 98 15.65 0.89 5.38
C ILE A 98 16.22 0.54 6.75
N GLU A 99 15.38 0.05 7.65
CA GLU A 99 15.78 -0.43 8.97
C GLU A 99 15.30 -1.87 9.22
N ILE A 100 16.14 -2.63 9.92
CA ILE A 100 15.78 -3.97 10.38
C ILE A 100 15.51 -3.87 11.88
N ILE A 101 14.24 -3.88 12.27
CA ILE A 101 13.79 -3.67 13.64
C ILE A 101 12.64 -4.62 13.99
N ALA A 102 12.48 -4.97 15.27
CA ALA A 102 11.38 -5.82 15.70
C ALA A 102 10.03 -5.13 15.45
N LEU A 103 9.19 -5.74 14.62
CA LEU A 103 7.85 -5.24 14.32
C LEU A 103 6.82 -5.86 15.26
N ALA A 104 5.73 -5.14 15.52
CA ALA A 104 4.62 -5.70 16.29
C ALA A 104 3.89 -6.82 15.51
N GLU A 105 3.71 -6.61 14.20
CA GLU A 105 3.08 -7.59 13.32
C GLU A 105 4.03 -8.74 13.00
N LYS A 106 3.54 -9.99 13.12
CA LYS A 106 4.35 -11.20 12.98
C LYS A 106 3.93 -11.99 11.75
N HIS A 107 4.40 -11.53 10.59
CA HIS A 107 4.33 -12.28 9.35
C HIS A 107 5.70 -12.22 8.64
N PRO A 108 6.17 -13.29 7.98
CA PRO A 108 7.50 -13.32 7.38
C PRO A 108 7.70 -12.21 6.34
N ASN A 109 6.65 -11.85 5.60
CA ASN A 109 6.72 -10.86 4.52
C ASN A 109 6.01 -9.54 4.88
N THR A 110 6.21 -9.02 6.10
CA THR A 110 5.64 -7.74 6.54
C THR A 110 6.45 -6.55 6.07
N TYR A 111 5.77 -5.56 5.49
CA TYR A 111 6.29 -4.25 5.14
C TYR A 111 5.64 -3.23 6.07
N GLN A 112 6.42 -2.57 6.91
CA GLN A 112 5.99 -1.37 7.62
C GLN A 112 6.65 -0.16 6.96
N ILE A 113 5.84 0.78 6.49
CA ILE A 113 6.32 1.93 5.72
C ILE A 113 5.75 3.20 6.33
N THR A 114 6.63 4.12 6.71
CA THR A 114 6.26 5.47 7.17
C THR A 114 6.66 6.47 6.10
N LEU A 115 5.71 7.30 5.67
CA LEU A 115 5.83 8.27 4.59
C LEU A 115 5.64 9.66 5.16
N HIS A 116 6.40 10.63 4.66
CA HIS A 116 6.26 12.01 5.07
C HIS A 116 6.48 12.97 3.88
N ASN A 117 5.67 14.01 3.82
CA ASN A 117 5.87 15.17 2.97
C ASN A 117 5.78 16.47 3.80
N SER A 118 5.70 17.65 3.18
CA SER A 118 5.63 18.93 3.90
C SER A 118 4.39 19.11 4.80
N SER A 119 3.35 18.32 4.60
CA SER A 119 2.01 18.52 5.16
C SER A 119 1.53 17.31 5.98
N ASP A 120 1.83 16.11 5.50
CA ASP A 120 1.22 14.86 5.95
C ASP A 120 2.27 13.83 6.35
N THR A 121 1.89 12.96 7.29
CA THR A 121 2.62 11.76 7.68
C THR A 121 1.66 10.61 7.75
N HIS A 122 1.98 9.54 7.04
CA HIS A 122 1.18 8.32 7.03
C HIS A 122 2.03 7.10 7.32
N GLN A 123 1.46 6.13 8.04
CA GLN A 123 2.07 4.83 8.25
C GLN A 123 1.17 3.74 7.70
N LEU A 124 1.75 2.86 6.88
CA LEU A 124 1.06 1.72 6.28
C LEU A 124 1.79 0.42 6.68
N ILE A 125 1.03 -0.58 7.10
CA ILE A 125 1.51 -1.94 7.32
C ILE A 125 0.79 -2.86 6.35
N ALA A 126 1.57 -3.60 5.55
CA ALA A 126 1.06 -4.57 4.60
C ALA A 126 1.88 -5.86 4.64
N ILE A 127 1.25 -6.94 4.18
CA ILE A 127 1.89 -8.25 4.03
C ILE A 127 1.84 -8.71 2.57
N SER A 128 2.89 -9.37 2.11
CA SER A 128 2.86 -10.12 0.85
C SER A 128 2.42 -11.56 1.13
N THR A 129 1.28 -11.94 0.56
CA THR A 129 0.67 -13.27 0.74
C THR A 129 1.15 -14.30 -0.30
N GLY A 130 1.99 -13.89 -1.26
CA GLY A 130 2.55 -14.74 -2.31
C GLY A 130 2.00 -14.42 -3.70
N GLY A 131 2.71 -14.81 -4.76
CA GLY A 131 2.26 -14.60 -6.15
C GLY A 131 2.16 -13.13 -6.61
N GLY A 132 2.62 -12.18 -5.79
CA GLY A 132 2.42 -10.74 -6.02
C GLY A 132 1.14 -10.18 -5.38
N MET A 133 0.36 -11.01 -4.68
CA MET A 133 -0.77 -10.59 -3.87
C MET A 133 -0.31 -9.95 -2.58
N ILE A 134 -1.10 -9.00 -2.09
CA ILE A 134 -0.83 -8.20 -0.91
C ILE A 134 -2.09 -8.08 -0.07
N GLU A 135 -1.91 -7.79 1.21
CA GLU A 135 -2.99 -7.30 2.07
C GLU A 135 -2.45 -6.11 2.86
N VAL A 136 -3.10 -4.95 2.75
CA VAL A 136 -2.88 -3.85 3.70
C VAL A 136 -3.73 -4.14 4.93
N ILE A 137 -3.07 -4.21 6.09
CA ILE A 137 -3.67 -4.61 7.36
C ILE A 137 -3.79 -3.44 8.35
N GLN A 138 -3.02 -2.37 8.13
CA GLN A 138 -3.09 -1.18 8.95
C GLN A 138 -2.71 0.08 8.17
N ILE A 139 -3.47 1.16 8.38
CA ILE A 139 -3.13 2.52 7.94
C ILE A 139 -3.37 3.48 9.11
N ASP A 140 -2.34 4.24 9.52
CA ASP A 140 -2.41 5.23 10.62
C ASP A 140 -3.02 4.70 11.92
N GLY A 141 -2.62 3.48 12.30
CA GLY A 141 -3.14 2.79 13.47
C GLY A 141 -4.57 2.24 13.32
N ASN A 142 -5.23 2.46 12.18
CA ASN A 142 -6.52 1.86 11.86
C ASN A 142 -6.30 0.48 11.25
N LYS A 143 -6.94 -0.54 11.82
CA LYS A 143 -6.93 -1.88 11.22
C LYS A 143 -7.84 -1.89 10.01
N VAL A 144 -7.28 -2.30 8.87
CA VAL A 144 -7.99 -2.40 7.59
C VAL A 144 -7.74 -3.79 7.01
N SER A 145 -8.43 -4.12 5.92
CA SER A 145 -8.13 -5.32 5.13
C SER A 145 -8.36 -4.97 3.67
N MET A 146 -7.28 -4.61 2.98
CA MET A 146 -7.34 -4.21 1.56
C MET A 146 -6.50 -5.19 0.74
N ALA A 147 -7.15 -6.01 -0.08
CA ALA A 147 -6.50 -7.05 -0.88
C ALA A 147 -6.37 -6.69 -2.37
N GLY A 148 -6.74 -5.47 -2.75
CA GLY A 148 -6.77 -5.02 -4.16
C GLY A 148 -7.98 -5.55 -4.94
N ASP A 149 -9.04 -5.93 -4.24
CA ASP A 149 -10.31 -6.44 -4.77
C ASP A 149 -11.42 -5.37 -4.85
N TYR A 150 -11.18 -4.18 -4.30
CA TYR A 150 -12.07 -3.02 -4.35
C TYR A 150 -11.30 -1.74 -4.71
N PHE A 151 -12.05 -0.74 -5.19
CA PHE A 151 -11.64 0.65 -5.05
C PHE A 151 -11.83 1.07 -3.59
N GLU A 152 -10.73 1.48 -2.97
CA GLU A 152 -10.66 1.89 -1.57
C GLU A 152 -10.57 3.42 -1.50
N THR A 153 -11.49 4.07 -0.78
CA THR A 153 -11.44 5.52 -0.50
C THR A 153 -11.35 5.75 1.00
N LEU A 154 -10.33 6.50 1.42
CA LEU A 154 -10.15 6.92 2.81
C LEU A 154 -10.49 8.41 2.95
N ILE A 155 -11.48 8.71 3.80
CA ILE A 155 -11.87 10.09 4.11
C ILE A 155 -11.47 10.39 5.55
N TYR A 156 -10.36 11.13 5.70
CA TYR A 156 -9.89 11.60 7.01
C TYR A 156 -10.79 12.72 7.52
N CYS A 157 -11.44 12.50 8.67
CA CYS A 157 -12.41 13.44 9.20
C CYS A 157 -12.53 13.34 10.73
N LYS A 158 -12.97 14.43 11.38
CA LYS A 158 -13.14 14.47 12.85
C LYS A 158 -14.49 13.93 13.33
N HIS A 159 -15.49 13.91 12.44
CA HIS A 159 -16.89 13.66 12.76
C HIS A 159 -17.52 12.71 11.74
N PRO A 160 -17.08 11.44 11.70
CA PRO A 160 -17.57 10.47 10.71
C PRO A 160 -19.09 10.27 10.80
N GLU A 161 -19.67 10.40 11.99
CA GLU A 161 -21.11 10.26 12.24
C GLU A 161 -21.96 11.27 11.46
N LYS A 162 -21.38 12.41 11.06
CA LYS A 162 -22.09 13.43 10.28
C LYS A 162 -22.00 13.17 8.78
N LEU A 163 -20.93 12.52 8.33
CA LEU A 163 -20.65 12.28 6.91
C LEU A 163 -21.26 10.98 6.42
N ILE A 164 -21.28 9.93 7.27
CA ILE A 164 -21.79 8.61 6.88
C ILE A 164 -23.20 8.66 6.29
N PRO A 165 -24.20 9.36 6.86
CA PRO A 165 -25.54 9.41 6.27
C PRO A 165 -25.56 10.04 4.87
N TYR A 166 -24.74 11.09 4.66
CA TYR A 166 -24.59 11.72 3.35
C TYR A 166 -23.96 10.77 2.33
N LEU A 167 -22.85 10.11 2.70
CA LEU A 167 -22.19 9.13 1.84
C LEU A 167 -23.17 8.00 1.46
N GLN A 168 -23.85 7.41 2.44
CA GLN A 168 -24.80 6.32 2.23
C GLN A 168 -25.94 6.65 1.28
N SER A 169 -26.31 7.93 1.15
CA SER A 169 -27.37 8.40 0.25
C SER A 169 -26.86 8.88 -1.11
N THR A 170 -25.56 9.06 -1.28
CA THR A 170 -24.96 9.71 -2.45
C THR A 170 -24.14 8.77 -3.32
N ILE A 171 -23.52 7.74 -2.72
CA ILE A 171 -22.62 6.82 -3.44
C ILE A 171 -23.13 5.38 -3.43
N THR A 172 -22.68 4.61 -4.42
CA THR A 172 -22.79 3.15 -4.39
C THR A 172 -21.56 2.57 -3.71
N PHE A 173 -21.77 1.73 -2.70
CA PHE A 173 -20.68 1.13 -1.92
C PHE A 173 -20.98 -0.34 -1.63
N ALA A 174 -19.92 -1.13 -1.49
CA ALA A 174 -19.98 -2.47 -0.93
C ALA A 174 -19.93 -2.42 0.59
N GLU A 175 -19.05 -1.59 1.15
CA GLU A 175 -18.89 -1.42 2.59
C GLU A 175 -18.48 0.02 2.94
N ILE A 176 -18.95 0.52 4.08
CA ILE A 176 -18.51 1.78 4.69
C ILE A 176 -18.15 1.46 6.15
N ILE A 177 -16.91 1.76 6.54
CA ILE A 177 -16.36 1.47 7.85
C ILE A 177 -15.85 2.76 8.48
N SER A 178 -16.16 3.00 9.75
CA SER A 178 -15.59 4.11 10.51
C SER A 178 -14.45 3.60 11.38
N HIS A 179 -13.29 4.23 11.26
CA HIS A 179 -12.11 3.91 12.04
C HIS A 179 -11.76 5.02 13.03
N ASN A 180 -11.24 4.63 14.20
CA ASN A 180 -10.91 5.52 15.31
C ASN A 180 -9.51 5.26 15.90
N GLY A 181 -8.56 4.88 15.04
CA GLY A 181 -7.14 4.72 15.36
C GLY A 181 -6.44 6.06 15.57
N THR A 182 -5.16 6.17 15.19
CA THR A 182 -4.39 7.41 15.42
C THR A 182 -4.99 8.60 14.67
N HIS A 183 -5.48 8.36 13.45
CA HIS A 183 -6.26 9.32 12.69
C HIS A 183 -7.66 8.75 12.41
N THR A 184 -8.70 9.48 12.80
CA THR A 184 -10.09 9.11 12.48
C THR A 184 -10.33 9.22 10.97
N CYS A 185 -10.82 8.15 10.37
CA CYS A 185 -11.18 8.12 8.95
C CYS A 185 -12.40 7.24 8.68
N ILE A 186 -13.02 7.47 7.53
CA ILE A 186 -14.03 6.59 6.94
C ILE A 186 -13.36 5.84 5.80
N GLU A 187 -13.43 4.52 5.81
CA GLU A 187 -13.05 3.64 4.69
C GLU A 187 -14.29 3.29 3.89
N ILE A 188 -14.21 3.44 2.58
CA ILE A 188 -15.29 3.10 1.65
C ILE A 188 -14.76 2.12 0.63
N LYS A 189 -15.42 0.97 0.55
CA LYS A 189 -15.16 -0.08 -0.44
C LYS A 189 -16.19 0.00 -1.55
N SER A 190 -15.74 0.06 -2.79
CA SER A 190 -16.61 0.23 -3.95
C SER A 190 -16.09 -0.53 -5.17
N GLN A 191 -16.99 -0.82 -6.12
CA GLN A 191 -16.64 -1.51 -7.37
C GLN A 191 -16.18 -0.53 -8.47
N GLU A 192 -16.30 0.77 -8.22
CA GLU A 192 -15.88 1.86 -9.08
C GLU A 192 -15.32 2.98 -8.22
N ALA A 193 -14.39 3.77 -8.77
CA ALA A 193 -13.86 4.93 -8.05
C ALA A 193 -14.98 5.94 -7.76
N ILE A 194 -15.00 6.48 -6.54
CA ILE A 194 -15.93 7.54 -6.15
C ILE A 194 -15.58 8.81 -6.93
N ALA A 195 -16.58 9.47 -7.49
CA ALA A 195 -16.38 10.67 -8.29
C ALA A 195 -15.89 11.84 -7.42
N ASP A 196 -14.87 12.57 -7.89
CA ASP A 196 -14.22 13.66 -7.16
C ASP A 196 -15.19 14.75 -6.69
N ASN A 197 -16.27 15.01 -7.45
CA ASN A 197 -17.27 16.02 -7.11
C ASN A 197 -18.11 15.67 -5.86
N ILE A 198 -18.07 14.41 -5.42
CA ILE A 198 -18.73 13.94 -4.20
C ILE A 198 -17.80 14.11 -2.98
N LEU A 199 -16.50 14.18 -3.21
CA LEU A 199 -15.45 14.25 -2.18
C LEU A 199 -15.02 15.70 -1.86
N GLN A 200 -15.54 16.69 -2.58
CA GLN A 200 -15.30 18.14 -2.36
C GLN A 200 -16.36 18.75 -1.43
#